data_AF-A0A7R9T1J7-F1
#
_entry.id   AF-A0A7R9T1J7-F1
#
_cell.length_a   1.000
_cell.length_b   1.000
_cell.length_c   1.000
_cell.angle_alpha   90.00
_cell.angle_beta   90.00
_cell.angle_gamma   90.00
#
_symmetry.space_group_name_H-M   'P 1'
#
loop_
_entity.id
_entity.type
_entity.pdbx_description
1 polymer ?
#
loop_
_entity_poly.entity_id
_entity_poly.type
_entity_poly.pdbx_seq_one_letter_code
_entity_poly.pdbx_strand_id
1 'polypeptide(L)'
;GAADARVAVPRARRSTRASRARAKARRGDETRRASTLFGDETRGSVDADQAWVAGMVRFWLDEEWERDATINRDIGVAAGASYARCVAQMAREGEEEVLQRLVMALAADLADFDFADSFVSAFEVANKVIEMLMLRAGVDVCCVGEDDITRAARYEATLESRRDD
;
A
#
# COMPACT_ATOMS: atom_id res chain seq x y z
N GLY A 1 -61.41 29.53 -13.56
CA GLY A 1 -60.42 30.01 -12.58
C GLY A 1 -60.40 29.05 -11.42
N ALA A 2 -59.32 28.29 -11.28
CA ALA A 2 -59.09 27.40 -10.15
C ALA A 2 -57.58 27.44 -9.86
N ALA A 3 -57.24 27.82 -8.63
CA ALA A 3 -55.89 28.13 -8.19
C ALA A 3 -55.04 26.86 -8.01
N ASP A 4 -53.79 26.98 -8.43
CA ASP A 4 -52.73 25.97 -8.47
C ASP A 4 -52.13 25.79 -7.06
N ALA A 5 -52.38 24.64 -6.42
CA ALA A 5 -51.86 24.31 -5.09
C ALA A 5 -50.52 23.56 -5.23
N ARG A 6 -49.40 24.29 -5.06
CA ARG A 6 -48.06 23.69 -5.03
C ARG A 6 -47.80 23.00 -3.69
N VAL A 7 -47.65 21.67 -3.76
CA VAL A 7 -47.28 20.78 -2.65
C VAL A 7 -45.84 21.07 -2.19
N ALA A 8 -45.67 21.39 -0.91
CA ALA A 8 -44.35 21.55 -0.30
C ALA A 8 -43.74 20.18 0.06
N VAL A 9 -42.58 19.85 -0.51
CA VAL A 9 -41.82 18.63 -0.19
C VAL A 9 -40.91 18.92 1.03
N PRO A 10 -40.98 18.16 2.13
CA PRO A 10 -40.13 18.39 3.28
C PRO A 10 -38.69 17.93 2.99
N ARG A 11 -37.73 18.85 3.07
CA ARG A 11 -36.29 18.55 3.06
C ARG A 11 -35.91 17.79 4.32
N ALA A 12 -35.69 16.48 4.20
CA ALA A 12 -35.13 15.65 5.26
C ALA A 12 -33.71 16.15 5.64
N ARG A 13 -33.56 16.77 6.81
CA ARG A 13 -32.26 17.04 7.43
C ARG A 13 -31.62 15.71 7.83
N ARG A 14 -30.83 15.10 6.93
CA ARG A 14 -30.04 13.91 7.25
C ARG A 14 -29.04 14.25 8.36
N SER A 15 -29.07 13.49 9.44
CA SER A 15 -28.30 13.72 10.66
C SER A 15 -26.80 13.52 10.39
N THR A 16 -26.06 14.62 10.31
CA THR A 16 -24.59 14.63 10.12
C THR A 16 -23.84 13.94 11.25
N ARG A 17 -24.46 13.82 12.43
CA ARG A 17 -23.87 13.20 13.62
C ARG A 17 -23.72 11.68 13.50
N ALA A 18 -24.69 11.00 12.90
CA ALA A 18 -24.63 9.55 12.69
C ALA A 18 -23.62 9.17 11.59
N SER A 19 -23.49 10.00 10.56
CA SER A 19 -22.49 9.82 9.50
C SER A 19 -21.07 10.03 9.99
N ARG A 20 -20.84 11.06 10.83
CA ARG A 20 -19.53 11.33 11.46
C ARG A 20 -19.12 10.24 12.45
N ALA A 21 -20.07 9.69 13.22
CA ALA A 21 -19.81 8.58 14.14
C ALA A 21 -19.38 7.30 13.39
N ARG A 22 -20.04 6.97 12.26
CA ARG A 22 -19.66 5.83 11.41
C ARG A 22 -18.30 6.03 10.73
N ALA A 23 -18.02 7.24 10.22
CA ALA A 23 -16.72 7.56 9.63
C ALA A 23 -15.58 7.49 10.67
N LYS A 24 -15.82 7.95 11.91
CA LYS A 24 -14.86 7.84 13.02
C LYS A 24 -14.64 6.40 13.46
N ALA A 25 -15.69 5.59 13.49
CA ALA A 25 -15.59 4.16 13.81
C ALA A 25 -14.84 3.38 12.73
N ARG A 26 -15.08 3.66 11.44
CA ARG A 26 -14.32 3.09 10.32
C ARG A 26 -12.84 3.47 10.36
N ARG A 27 -12.52 4.75 10.56
CA ARG A 27 -11.13 5.19 10.78
C ARG A 27 -10.48 4.51 11.97
N GLY A 28 -11.21 4.30 13.06
CA GLY A 28 -10.70 3.63 14.26
C GLY A 28 -10.45 2.13 14.06
N ASP A 29 -11.16 1.49 13.14
CA ASP A 29 -10.96 0.09 12.72
C ASP A 29 -9.79 -0.02 11.71
N GLU A 30 -9.73 0.88 10.72
CA GLU A 30 -8.62 1.00 9.76
C GLU A 30 -7.28 1.29 10.46
N THR A 31 -7.25 2.22 11.42
CA THR A 31 -6.02 2.53 12.18
C THR A 31 -5.58 1.32 12.99
N ARG A 32 -6.52 0.55 13.54
CA ARG A 32 -6.22 -0.67 14.29
C ARG A 32 -5.71 -1.78 13.37
N ARG A 33 -6.30 -1.93 12.17
CA ARG A 33 -5.84 -2.84 11.11
C ARG A 33 -4.46 -2.45 10.56
N ALA A 34 -4.18 -1.15 10.49
CA ALA A 34 -2.88 -0.61 10.12
C ALA A 34 -1.82 -0.80 11.22
N SER A 35 -2.19 -0.76 12.51
CA SER A 35 -1.31 -1.21 13.59
C SER A 35 -1.10 -2.74 13.55
N THR A 36 -2.06 -3.51 13.04
CA THR A 36 -1.90 -4.95 12.79
C THR A 36 -1.30 -5.31 11.44
N LEU A 37 -0.93 -4.35 10.57
CA LEU A 37 -0.12 -4.64 9.36
C LEU A 37 1.18 -5.37 9.72
N PHE A 38 1.64 -5.21 10.96
CA PHE A 38 2.75 -5.93 11.56
C PHE A 38 2.34 -6.76 12.79
N GLY A 39 1.02 -6.94 13.00
CA GLY A 39 0.45 -7.80 14.02
C GLY A 39 0.48 -9.26 13.57
N ASP A 40 0.77 -10.14 14.52
CA ASP A 40 1.15 -11.56 14.42
C ASP A 40 0.44 -12.41 13.34
N GLU A 41 -0.83 -12.13 13.02
CA GLU A 41 -1.64 -12.96 12.12
C GLU A 41 -1.44 -12.69 10.61
N THR A 42 -0.86 -11.55 10.22
CA THR A 42 -0.62 -11.22 8.79
C THR A 42 0.83 -11.44 8.37
N ARG A 43 1.70 -11.82 9.31
CA ARG A 43 3.14 -11.95 9.06
C ARG A 43 3.41 -13.24 8.28
N GLY A 44 3.81 -13.10 7.02
CA GLY A 44 4.66 -14.11 6.41
C GLY A 44 5.98 -14.21 7.16
N SER A 45 6.84 -15.17 6.82
CA SER A 45 8.26 -15.02 7.20
C SER A 45 8.77 -13.69 6.61
N VAL A 46 9.66 -12.98 7.31
CA VAL A 46 10.29 -11.76 6.78
C VAL A 46 10.93 -12.02 5.41
N ASP A 47 11.44 -13.23 5.18
CA ASP A 47 12.01 -13.64 3.89
C ASP A 47 10.94 -13.78 2.81
N ALA A 48 9.75 -14.30 3.17
CA ALA A 48 8.61 -14.39 2.26
C ALA A 48 8.09 -13.00 1.87
N ASP A 49 8.01 -12.09 2.83
CA ASP A 49 7.60 -10.70 2.59
C ASP A 49 8.67 -9.93 1.81
N GLN A 50 9.96 -10.15 2.08
CA GLN A 50 11.07 -9.62 1.28
C GLN A 50 10.96 -10.04 -0.20
N ALA A 51 10.76 -11.34 -0.46
CA ALA A 51 10.64 -11.85 -1.83
C ALA A 51 9.40 -11.28 -2.53
N TRP A 52 8.28 -11.16 -1.81
CA TRP A 52 7.07 -10.55 -2.32
C TRP A 52 7.27 -9.07 -2.66
N VAL A 53 7.87 -8.28 -1.76
CA VAL A 53 8.18 -6.86 -1.99
C VAL A 53 9.08 -6.70 -3.22
N ALA A 54 10.13 -7.52 -3.33
CA ALA A 54 11.05 -7.43 -4.44
C ALA A 54 10.37 -7.68 -5.80
N GLY A 55 9.52 -8.71 -5.87
CA GLY A 55 8.81 -9.02 -7.10
C GLY A 55 7.66 -8.03 -7.39
N MET A 56 6.96 -7.53 -6.38
CA MET A 56 5.90 -6.53 -6.55
C MET A 56 6.43 -5.18 -7.05
N VAL A 57 7.56 -4.72 -6.51
CA VAL A 57 8.20 -3.47 -6.98
C VAL A 57 8.64 -3.62 -8.42
N ARG A 58 9.29 -4.73 -8.78
CA ARG A 58 9.62 -5.01 -10.18
C ARG A 58 8.36 -5.03 -11.05
N PHE A 59 7.33 -5.76 -10.63
CA PHE A 59 6.09 -5.91 -11.40
C PHE A 59 5.41 -4.57 -11.65
N TRP A 60 5.36 -3.69 -10.65
CA TRP A 60 4.87 -2.34 -10.82
C TRP A 60 5.69 -1.52 -11.82
N LEU A 61 7.02 -1.55 -11.71
CA LEU A 61 7.88 -0.79 -12.63
C LEU A 61 7.80 -1.32 -14.06
N ASP A 62 7.69 -2.63 -14.25
CA ASP A 62 7.51 -3.27 -15.55
C ASP A 62 6.14 -2.93 -16.20
N GLU A 63 5.14 -2.56 -15.41
CA GLU A 63 3.82 -2.14 -15.89
C GLU A 63 3.74 -0.66 -16.24
N GLU A 64 4.32 0.21 -15.41
CA GLU A 64 4.22 1.67 -15.59
C GLU A 64 5.27 2.21 -16.58
N TRP A 65 6.42 1.55 -16.69
CA TRP A 65 7.57 2.06 -17.42
C TRP A 65 7.97 1.11 -18.56
N GLU A 66 9.13 0.47 -18.43
CA GLU A 66 9.69 -0.43 -19.43
C GLU A 66 9.69 -1.86 -18.90
N ARG A 67 8.96 -2.73 -19.61
CA ARG A 67 8.88 -4.15 -19.27
C ARG A 67 10.25 -4.83 -19.38
N ASP A 68 10.60 -5.62 -18.38
CA ASP A 68 11.83 -6.42 -18.33
C ASP A 68 13.13 -5.60 -18.32
N ALA A 69 13.04 -4.30 -18.00
CA ALA A 69 14.23 -3.48 -17.81
C ALA A 69 15.08 -4.02 -16.65
N THR A 70 16.39 -4.07 -16.86
CA THR A 70 17.34 -4.59 -15.85
C THR A 70 17.26 -3.77 -14.55
N ILE A 71 17.17 -2.45 -14.68
CA ILE A 71 17.05 -1.53 -13.54
C ILE A 71 15.81 -1.81 -12.67
N ASN A 72 14.67 -2.21 -13.25
CA ASN A 72 13.45 -2.52 -12.49
C ASN A 72 13.64 -3.74 -11.58
N ARG A 73 14.32 -4.78 -12.09
CA ARG A 73 14.67 -5.95 -11.30
C ARG A 73 15.61 -5.57 -10.16
N ASP A 74 16.61 -4.75 -10.45
CA ASP A 74 17.63 -4.37 -9.48
C ASP A 74 17.04 -3.48 -8.37
N ILE A 75 16.14 -2.55 -8.72
CA ILE A 75 15.33 -1.78 -7.76
C ILE A 75 14.47 -2.71 -6.91
N GLY A 76 13.81 -3.70 -7.52
CA GLY A 76 13.01 -4.68 -6.78
C GLY A 76 13.84 -5.41 -5.72
N VAL A 77 14.99 -5.95 -6.10
CA VAL A 77 15.91 -6.63 -5.17
C VAL A 77 16.36 -5.68 -4.04
N ALA A 78 16.74 -4.46 -4.38
CA ALA A 78 17.15 -3.46 -3.39
C ALA A 78 16.01 -3.12 -2.40
N ALA A 79 14.79 -2.90 -2.90
CA ALA A 79 13.62 -2.59 -2.10
C ALA A 79 13.24 -3.73 -1.14
N GLY A 80 13.26 -4.99 -1.61
CA GLY A 80 12.99 -6.14 -0.75
C GLY A 80 14.03 -6.28 0.38
N ALA A 81 15.31 -6.12 0.06
CA ALA A 81 16.39 -6.19 1.05
C ALA A 81 16.32 -5.03 2.05
N SER A 82 15.99 -3.82 1.57
CA SER A 82 15.75 -2.63 2.39
C SER A 82 14.61 -2.86 3.39
N TYR A 83 13.47 -3.37 2.90
CA TYR A 83 12.31 -3.72 3.73
C TYR A 83 12.67 -4.68 4.86
N ALA A 84 13.38 -5.78 4.56
CA ALA A 84 13.77 -6.75 5.57
C ALA A 84 14.67 -6.12 6.65
N ARG A 85 15.64 -5.28 6.26
CA ARG A 85 16.51 -4.56 7.20
C ARG A 85 15.71 -3.62 8.09
N CYS A 86 14.85 -2.78 7.51
CA CYS A 86 14.06 -1.79 8.25
C CYS A 86 13.09 -2.46 9.22
N VAL A 87 12.36 -3.50 8.78
CA VAL A 87 11.42 -4.22 9.65
C VAL A 87 12.15 -4.94 10.78
N ALA A 88 13.30 -5.56 10.51
CA ALA A 88 14.10 -6.20 11.55
C ALA A 88 14.64 -5.18 12.56
N GLN A 89 14.99 -3.98 12.12
CA GLN A 89 15.40 -2.89 13.02
C GLN A 89 14.25 -2.40 13.88
N MET A 90 13.09 -2.11 13.30
CA MET A 90 11.92 -1.62 14.03
C MET A 90 11.40 -2.64 15.04
N ALA A 91 11.46 -3.92 14.72
CA ALA A 91 11.11 -4.99 15.65
C ALA A 91 12.00 -5.01 16.90
N ARG A 92 13.28 -4.61 16.80
CA ARG A 92 14.18 -4.47 17.95
C ARG A 92 13.88 -3.22 18.78
N GLU A 93 13.34 -2.18 18.16
CA GLU A 93 13.02 -0.90 18.80
C GLU A 93 11.67 -0.92 19.54
N GLY A 94 10.75 -1.84 19.21
CA GLY A 94 9.51 -2.08 19.96
C GLY A 94 8.42 -1.01 19.78
N GLU A 95 8.34 -0.41 18.59
CA GLU A 95 7.61 0.84 18.33
C GLU A 95 6.20 0.62 17.74
N GLU A 96 5.25 1.52 18.07
CA GLU A 96 3.82 1.41 17.69
C GLU A 96 3.44 2.14 16.36
N GLU A 97 4.23 3.09 15.87
CA GLU A 97 3.96 3.87 14.62
C GLU A 97 4.80 3.40 13.42
N VAL A 98 4.62 2.13 13.05
CA VAL A 98 5.55 1.42 12.14
C VAL A 98 5.52 1.94 10.70
N LEU A 99 4.35 2.28 10.14
CA LEU A 99 4.22 2.54 8.69
C LEU A 99 4.88 3.86 8.23
N GLN A 100 4.64 4.96 8.93
CA GLN A 100 5.18 6.27 8.56
C GLN A 100 6.70 6.30 8.72
N ARG A 101 7.21 5.64 9.78
CA ARG A 101 8.65 5.43 9.95
C ARG A 101 9.21 4.52 8.88
N LEU A 102 8.47 3.49 8.45
CA LEU A 102 8.94 2.55 7.43
C LEU A 102 9.15 3.22 6.08
N VAL A 103 8.27 4.14 5.65
CA VAL A 103 8.50 4.95 4.44
C VAL A 103 9.85 5.66 4.53
N MET A 104 10.09 6.39 5.62
CA MET A 104 11.30 7.20 5.75
C MET A 104 12.56 6.34 5.90
N ALA A 105 12.47 5.22 6.62
CA ALA A 105 13.56 4.28 6.78
C ALA A 105 13.93 3.61 5.44
N LEU A 106 12.94 3.18 4.66
CA LEU A 106 13.13 2.63 3.33
C LEU A 106 13.76 3.66 2.39
N ALA A 107 13.22 4.88 2.35
CA ALA A 107 13.73 5.94 1.48
C ALA A 107 15.18 6.30 1.82
N ALA A 108 15.54 6.33 3.11
CA ALA A 108 16.90 6.59 3.56
C ALA A 108 17.86 5.45 3.22
N ASP A 109 17.45 4.19 3.42
CA ASP A 109 18.27 3.02 3.11
C ASP A 109 18.43 2.81 1.59
N LEU A 110 17.44 3.19 0.79
CA LEU A 110 17.51 3.20 -0.67
C LEU A 110 18.25 4.42 -1.25
N ALA A 111 18.58 5.44 -0.46
CA ALA A 111 19.20 6.67 -0.97
C ALA A 111 20.58 6.43 -1.60
N ASP A 112 21.28 5.36 -1.20
CA ASP A 112 22.57 4.96 -1.75
C ASP A 112 22.46 4.12 -3.03
N PHE A 113 21.26 3.70 -3.42
CA PHE A 113 21.03 2.97 -4.66
C PHE A 113 21.10 3.92 -5.87
N ASP A 114 21.73 3.48 -6.96
CA ASP A 114 21.85 4.26 -8.19
C ASP A 114 20.59 4.16 -9.04
N PHE A 115 19.78 5.23 -9.05
CA PHE A 115 18.56 5.36 -9.86
C PHE A 115 18.80 6.05 -11.22
N ALA A 116 20.03 6.24 -11.67
CA ALA A 116 20.32 7.02 -12.89
C ALA A 116 19.56 6.53 -14.15
N ASP A 117 19.36 5.22 -14.26
CA ASP A 117 18.64 4.58 -15.37
C ASP A 117 17.14 4.34 -15.09
N SER A 118 16.61 4.92 -14.01
CA SER A 118 15.23 4.74 -13.54
C SER A 118 14.36 5.98 -13.76
N PHE A 119 13.05 5.78 -13.96
CA PHE A 119 12.05 6.85 -13.96
C PHE A 119 11.53 7.22 -12.57
N VAL A 120 11.94 6.48 -11.54
CA VAL A 120 11.54 6.68 -10.14
C VAL A 120 12.73 6.91 -9.22
N SER A 121 12.46 7.55 -8.10
CA SER A 121 13.38 7.82 -7.00
C SER A 121 13.22 6.86 -5.82
N ALA A 122 14.20 6.86 -4.91
CA ALA A 122 14.15 6.11 -3.65
C ALA A 122 12.85 6.37 -2.84
N PHE A 123 12.41 7.63 -2.78
CA PHE A 123 11.20 8.01 -2.05
C PHE A 123 9.92 7.49 -2.72
N GLU A 124 9.84 7.53 -4.05
CA GLU A 124 8.71 6.98 -4.80
C GLU A 124 8.60 5.47 -4.63
N VAL A 125 9.72 4.76 -4.69
CA VAL A 125 9.77 3.32 -4.40
C VAL A 125 9.32 3.05 -2.97
N ALA A 126 9.86 3.77 -1.98
CA ALA A 126 9.50 3.59 -0.58
C ALA A 126 8.00 3.82 -0.31
N ASN A 127 7.42 4.89 -0.88
CA ASN A 127 5.99 5.15 -0.79
C ASN A 127 5.18 4.00 -1.40
N LYS A 128 5.54 3.59 -2.62
CA LYS A 128 4.81 2.54 -3.34
C LYS A 128 4.86 1.20 -2.59
N VAL A 129 5.99 0.85 -1.98
CA VAL A 129 6.10 -0.34 -1.12
C VAL A 129 5.09 -0.32 0.02
N ILE A 130 4.93 0.82 0.69
CA ILE A 130 3.94 0.94 1.78
C ILE A 130 2.52 0.88 1.27
N GLU A 131 2.20 1.52 0.15
CA GLU A 131 0.88 1.43 -0.49
C GLU A 131 0.54 -0.04 -0.81
N MET A 132 1.47 -0.78 -1.41
CA MET A 132 1.31 -2.20 -1.74
C MET A 132 1.08 -3.06 -0.49
N LEU A 133 1.85 -2.82 0.58
CA LEU A 133 1.68 -3.54 1.84
C LEU A 133 0.33 -3.25 2.50
N MET A 134 -0.08 -1.97 2.52
CA MET A 134 -1.38 -1.55 3.04
C MET A 134 -2.53 -2.20 2.25
N LEU A 135 -2.49 -2.16 0.93
CA LEU A 135 -3.49 -2.79 0.06
C LEU A 135 -3.53 -4.31 0.26
N ARG A 136 -2.37 -4.97 0.38
CA ARG A 136 -2.27 -6.41 0.66
C ARG A 136 -2.92 -6.79 1.99
N ALA A 137 -2.83 -5.93 3.01
CA ALA A 137 -3.51 -6.13 4.30
C ALA A 137 -4.99 -5.70 4.31
N GLY A 138 -5.53 -5.26 3.17
CA GLY A 138 -6.91 -4.80 3.05
C GLY A 138 -7.17 -3.45 3.74
N VAL A 139 -6.13 -2.62 3.89
CA VAL A 139 -6.25 -1.23 4.35
C VAL A 139 -6.49 -0.34 3.13
N ASP A 140 -7.49 0.54 3.23
CA ASP A 140 -7.78 1.52 2.18
C ASP A 140 -6.68 2.58 2.12
N VAL A 141 -6.18 2.85 0.92
CA VAL A 141 -5.11 3.81 0.66
C VAL A 141 -5.70 4.94 -0.16
N CYS A 142 -5.60 6.18 0.34
CA CYS A 142 -6.05 7.31 -0.46
C CYS A 142 -5.07 7.61 -1.60
N CYS A 143 -5.60 8.07 -2.74
CA CYS A 143 -4.81 8.55 -3.88
C CYS A 143 -4.05 7.47 -4.68
N VAL A 144 -4.46 6.21 -4.60
CA VAL A 144 -3.99 5.15 -5.51
C VAL A 144 -4.86 5.05 -6.77
N GLY A 145 -4.28 4.60 -7.88
CA GLY A 145 -5.01 4.33 -9.12
C GLY A 145 -5.84 3.05 -9.04
N GLU A 146 -6.81 2.88 -9.95
CA GLU A 146 -7.59 1.63 -10.04
C GLU A 146 -6.69 0.42 -10.31
N ASP A 147 -5.61 0.60 -11.07
CA ASP A 147 -4.64 -0.44 -11.38
C ASP A 147 -3.84 -0.88 -10.15
N ASP A 148 -3.55 0.03 -9.22
CA ASP A 148 -2.85 -0.28 -7.96
C ASP A 148 -3.67 -1.25 -7.09
N ILE A 149 -4.99 -1.05 -7.03
CA ILE A 149 -5.91 -1.85 -6.20
C ILE A 149 -5.87 -3.32 -6.59
N THR A 150 -5.74 -3.61 -7.88
CA THR A 150 -5.76 -5.00 -8.40
C THR A 150 -4.37 -5.58 -8.64
N ARG A 151 -3.30 -4.75 -8.57
CA ARG A 151 -1.95 -5.16 -8.97
C ARG A 151 -1.43 -6.34 -8.16
N ALA A 152 -1.64 -6.35 -6.84
CA ALA A 152 -1.20 -7.45 -5.99
C ALA A 152 -1.81 -8.80 -6.41
N ALA A 153 -3.12 -8.83 -6.67
CA ALA A 153 -3.81 -10.03 -7.14
C ALA A 153 -3.30 -10.49 -8.51
N ARG A 154 -3.03 -9.54 -9.42
CA ARG A 154 -2.46 -9.84 -10.75
C ARG A 154 -1.06 -10.42 -10.64
N TYR A 155 -0.20 -9.84 -9.79
CA TYR A 155 1.13 -10.36 -9.52
C TYR A 155 1.08 -11.77 -8.90
N GLU A 156 0.24 -11.99 -7.90
CA GLU A 156 0.09 -13.30 -7.25
C GLU A 156 -0.36 -14.37 -8.24
N ALA A 157 -1.28 -14.05 -9.16
CA ALA A 157 -1.66 -14.96 -10.24
C ALA A 157 -0.47 -15.32 -11.16
N THR A 158 0.50 -14.41 -11.37
CA THR A 158 1.74 -14.74 -12.11
C THR A 158 2.69 -15.66 -11.35
N LEU A 159 2.64 -15.66 -10.01
CA LEU A 159 3.43 -16.58 -9.20
C LEU A 159 2.81 -17.98 -9.20
N GLU A 160 1.48 -18.06 -9.16
CA GLU A 160 0.74 -19.32 -9.23
C GLU A 160 0.99 -20.02 -10.57
N SER A 161 0.90 -19.30 -11.69
CA SER A 161 1.16 -19.90 -13.01
C SER A 161 2.58 -20.47 -13.15
N ARG A 162 3.59 -19.78 -12.59
CA ARG A 162 4.99 -20.23 -12.60
C ARG A 162 5.26 -21.43 -11.69
N ARG A 163 4.37 -21.74 -10.74
CA ARG A 163 4.51 -22.89 -9.85
C ARG A 163 3.93 -24.16 -10.47
N ASP A 164 3.00 -24.00 -11.41
CA ASP A 164 2.32 -25.09 -12.10
C ASP A 164 3.04 -25.54 -13.38
N ASP A 165 4.05 -24.77 -13.82
CA ASP A 165 4.99 -25.07 -14.92
C ASP A 165 6.22 -25.87 -14.44
#